data_AF-A0A1A9S3W0-F1
#
_entry.id   AF-A0A1A9S3W0-F1
#
_cell.length_a   1.000
_cell.length_b   1.000
_cell.length_c   1.000
_cell.angle_alpha   90.00
_cell.angle_beta   90.00
_cell.angle_gamma   90.00
#
_symmetry.space_group_name_H-M   'P 1'
#
loop_
_entity.id
_entity.type
_entity.pdbx_description
1 polymer ?
#
loop_
_entity_poly.entity_id
_entity_poly.type
_entity_poly.pdbx_seq_one_letter_code
_entity_poly.pdbx_strand_id
1 'polypeptide(L)' 'MKQEAMQSDIRALMKLAAGRRVVRRLLEQAGVWRSVFNPEPVRMAFAEGRRNLGLWLLDWVMRECPDEYDLMMREARDER' A
#
# COMPACT_ATOMS: atom_id res chain seq x y z
N MET A 1 -7.05 -19.65 -9.58
CA MET A 1 -5.59 -19.70 -9.78
C MET A 1 -4.87 -18.36 -9.56
N LYS A 2 -4.94 -17.35 -10.45
CA LYS A 2 -4.15 -16.09 -10.27
C LYS A 2 -4.51 -15.32 -8.99
N GLN A 3 -5.79 -15.31 -8.62
CA GLN A 3 -6.29 -14.60 -7.45
C GLN A 3 -5.94 -15.30 -6.13
N GLU A 4 -5.97 -16.63 -6.11
CA GLU A 4 -5.56 -17.45 -4.95
C GLU A 4 -4.04 -17.34 -4.70
N ALA A 5 -3.23 -17.32 -5.78
CA ALA A 5 -1.80 -17.07 -5.67
C ALA A 5 -1.52 -15.68 -5.08
N MET A 6 -2.21 -14.64 -5.57
CA MET A 6 -2.08 -13.29 -5.01
C MET A 6 -2.47 -13.24 -3.51
N GLN A 7 -3.52 -13.97 -3.12
CA GLN A 7 -3.92 -14.08 -1.71
C GLN A 7 -2.82 -14.72 -0.84
N SER A 8 -2.26 -15.85 -1.28
CA SER A 8 -1.18 -16.48 -0.54
C SER A 8 0.07 -15.60 -0.48
N ASP A 9 0.40 -14.94 -1.58
CA ASP A 9 1.60 -14.13 -1.72
C ASP A 9 1.54 -12.87 -0.86
N ILE A 10 0.39 -12.17 -0.83
CA ILE A 10 0.23 -10.99 0.02
C ILE A 10 0.27 -11.36 1.51
N ARG A 11 -0.35 -12.48 1.89
CA ARG A 11 -0.29 -13.00 3.27
C ARG A 11 1.13 -13.38 3.66
N ALA A 12 1.88 -14.04 2.77
CA ALA A 12 3.27 -14.38 3.02
C ALA A 12 4.14 -13.13 3.16
N LEU A 13 3.95 -12.13 2.29
CA LEU A 13 4.67 -10.87 2.33
C LEU A 13 4.43 -10.09 3.62
N MET A 14 3.17 -9.95 4.04
CA MET A 14 2.79 -9.12 5.19
C MET A 14 3.22 -9.72 6.54
N LYS A 15 3.46 -11.03 6.62
CA LYS A 15 4.04 -11.67 7.81
C LYS A 15 5.47 -11.22 8.09
N LEU A 16 6.23 -10.84 7.06
CA LEU A 16 7.61 -10.38 7.19
C LEU A 16 7.64 -8.89 7.56
N ALA A 17 8.36 -8.51 8.62
CA ALA A 17 8.58 -7.11 8.97
C ALA A 17 9.21 -6.30 7.81
N ALA A 18 10.16 -6.91 7.09
CA ALA A 18 10.72 -6.31 5.88
C ALA A 18 9.67 -6.12 4.77
N GLY A 19 8.74 -7.08 4.62
CA GLY A 19 7.63 -6.98 3.67
C GLY A 19 6.71 -5.81 4.00
N ARG A 20 6.30 -5.67 5.27
CA ARG A 20 5.53 -4.51 5.75
C ARG A 20 6.22 -3.18 5.48
N ARG A 21 7.54 -3.08 5.71
CA ARG A 21 8.31 -1.87 5.36
C ARG A 21 8.27 -1.56 3.86
N VAL A 22 8.39 -2.56 2.99
CA VAL A 22 8.30 -2.37 1.53
C VAL A 22 6.90 -1.91 1.14
N VAL A 23 5.86 -2.62 1.60
CA VAL A 23 4.45 -2.28 1.32
C VAL A 23 4.15 -0.84 1.78
N ARG A 24 4.54 -0.49 3.01
CA ARG A 24 4.39 0.87 3.55
C ARG A 24 5.00 1.92 2.64
N ARG A 25 6.25 1.72 2.22
CA ARG A 25 6.97 2.65 1.31
C ARG A 25 6.26 2.79 -0.03
N LEU A 26 5.76 1.71 -0.60
CA LEU A 26 5.01 1.75 -1.87
C LEU A 26 3.72 2.56 -1.72
N LEU A 27 2.97 2.36 -0.63
CA LEU A 27 1.76 3.11 -0.34
C LEU A 27 2.03 4.61 -0.10
N GLU A 28 3.14 4.96 0.57
CA GLU A 28 3.58 6.35 0.73
C GLU A 28 3.95 6.99 -0.60
N GLN A 29 4.74 6.28 -1.43
CA GLN A 29 5.15 6.74 -2.74
C GLN A 29 3.98 6.88 -3.71
N ALA A 30 2.95 6.05 -3.58
CA ALA A 30 1.71 6.17 -4.33
C ALA A 30 0.84 7.34 -3.85
N GLY A 31 1.14 7.93 -2.69
CA GLY A 31 0.37 9.05 -2.14
C GLY A 31 -1.00 8.65 -1.62
N VAL A 32 -1.16 7.41 -1.14
CA VAL A 32 -2.46 6.88 -0.68
C VAL A 32 -3.08 7.74 0.43
N TRP A 33 -2.25 8.19 1.38
CA TRP A 33 -2.68 8.96 2.56
C TRP A 33 -2.58 10.49 2.42
N ARG A 34 -2.38 11.03 1.21
CA ARG A 34 -2.28 12.48 0.98
C ARG A 34 -3.06 12.90 -0.26
N SER A 35 -3.39 14.19 -0.35
CA SER A 35 -3.92 14.75 -1.60
C SER A 35 -2.86 14.69 -2.70
N VAL A 36 -3.29 14.30 -3.89
CA VAL A 36 -2.47 14.33 -5.11
C VAL A 36 -2.94 15.40 -6.09
N PHE A 37 -3.82 16.31 -5.65
CA PHE A 37 -4.29 17.42 -6.44
C PHE A 37 -3.12 18.26 -6.98
N ASN A 38 -3.19 18.60 -8.26
CA ASN A 38 -2.28 19.51 -8.91
C ASN A 38 -3.08 20.40 -9.89
N PRO A 39 -2.87 21.72 -9.90
CA PRO A 39 -3.54 22.60 -10.86
C PRO A 39 -3.13 22.30 -12.32
N GLU A 40 -1.98 21.66 -12.54
CA GLU A 40 -1.62 21.13 -13.84
C GLU A 40 -2.27 19.75 -14.08
N PRO A 41 -3.19 19.62 -15.07
CA PRO A 41 -4.00 18.41 -15.23
C PRO A 41 -3.18 17.15 -15.53
N VAL A 42 -2.09 17.27 -16.31
CA VAL A 42 -1.25 16.11 -16.70
C VAL A 42 -0.50 15.55 -15.48
N ARG A 43 0.05 16.43 -14.62
CA ARG A 43 0.67 16.00 -13.36
C ARG A 43 -0.33 15.35 -12.41
N MET A 44 -1.52 15.92 -12.28
CA MET A 44 -2.59 15.35 -11.46
C MET A 44 -2.99 13.96 -11.98
N ALA A 45 -3.20 13.81 -13.29
CA ALA A 45 -3.57 12.54 -13.90
C ALA A 45 -2.50 11.46 -13.66
N PHE A 46 -1.22 11.80 -13.81
CA PHE A 46 -0.13 10.87 -13.50
C PHE A 46 -0.08 10.47 -12.02
N ALA A 47 -0.27 11.45 -11.12
CA ALA A 47 -0.27 11.19 -9.68
C ALA A 47 -1.48 10.34 -9.25
N GLU A 48 -2.66 10.56 -9.83
CA GLU A 48 -3.84 9.73 -9.59
C GLU A 48 -3.68 8.31 -10.16
N GLY A 49 -3.04 8.16 -11.32
CA GLY A 49 -2.69 6.84 -11.85
C GLY A 49 -1.81 6.03 -10.88
N ARG A 50 -0.78 6.68 -10.30
CA ARG A 50 0.07 6.07 -9.27
C ARG A 50 -0.72 5.76 -7.99
N ARG A 51 -1.59 6.67 -7.56
CA ARG A 51 -2.43 6.49 -6.36
C ARG A 51 -3.40 5.35 -6.53
N ASN A 52 -3.99 5.19 -7.72
CA ASN A 52 -4.89 4.09 -8.04
C ASN A 52 -4.21 2.72 -7.86
N LEU A 53 -2.96 2.57 -8.31
CA LEU A 53 -2.19 1.34 -8.05
C LEU A 53 -1.94 1.13 -6.55
N GLY A 54 -1.64 2.21 -5.82
CA GLY A 54 -1.49 2.16 -4.36
C GLY A 54 -2.78 1.75 -3.64
N LEU A 55 -3.93 2.26 -4.07
CA LEU A 55 -5.24 1.90 -3.53
C LEU A 55 -5.58 0.44 -3.80
N TRP A 56 -5.25 -0.08 -4.99
CA TRP A 56 -5.37 -1.49 -5.30
C TRP A 56 -4.52 -2.37 -4.36
N LEU A 57 -3.27 -1.98 -4.08
CA LEU A 57 -2.44 -2.71 -3.13
C LEU A 57 -3.00 -2.63 -1.70
N LEU A 58 -3.48 -1.45 -1.30
CA LEU A 58 -4.10 -1.25 0.01
C LEU A 58 -5.34 -2.14 0.19
N ASP A 59 -6.20 -2.25 -0.82
CA ASP A 59 -7.37 -3.12 -0.78
C ASP A 59 -6.99 -4.59 -0.52
N TRP A 60 -5.97 -5.09 -1.23
CA TRP A 60 -5.43 -6.43 -0.99
C TRP A 60 -4.93 -6.64 0.43
N VAL A 61 -4.17 -5.68 0.94
CA VAL A 61 -3.61 -5.74 2.30
C VAL A 61 -4.73 -5.69 3.34
N MET A 62 -5.68 -4.77 3.20
CA MET A 62 -6.79 -4.63 4.14
C MET A 62 -7.72 -5.85 4.15
N ARG A 63 -7.94 -6.47 2.99
CA ARG A 63 -8.82 -7.63 2.87
C ARG A 63 -8.20 -8.92 3.38
N GLU A 64 -6.91 -9.13 3.12
CA GLU A 64 -6.24 -10.40 3.40
C GLU A 64 -5.39 -10.40 4.67
N CYS A 65 -4.94 -9.21 5.13
CA CYS A 65 -3.97 -9.05 6.21
C CYS A 65 -4.30 -7.82 7.11
N PRO A 66 -5.53 -7.67 7.65
CA PRO A 66 -5.92 -6.49 8.43
C PRO A 66 -5.08 -6.31 9.71
N ASP A 67 -4.75 -7.41 10.40
CA ASP A 67 -3.94 -7.36 11.62
C ASP A 67 -2.49 -6.94 11.32
N GLU A 68 -1.91 -7.45 10.23
CA GLU A 68 -0.57 -7.05 9.79
C GLU A 68 -0.53 -5.62 9.24
N TYR A 69 -1.64 -5.10 8.70
CA TYR A 69 -1.76 -3.69 8.36
C TYR A 69 -1.69 -2.81 9.62
N ASP A 70 -2.44 -3.16 10.66
CA ASP A 70 -2.40 -2.43 11.93
C ASP A 70 -0.99 -2.49 12.55
N LEU A 71 -0.35 -3.66 12.50
CA LEU A 71 1.03 -3.83 12.94
C LEU A 71 1.99 -2.95 12.13
N MET A 72 1.91 -2.95 10.79
CA MET A 72 2.71 -2.09 9.91
C MET A 72 2.56 -0.61 10.29
N MET A 73 1.35 -0.18 10.61
CA MET A 73 1.08 1.21 10.97
C MET A 73 1.62 1.58 12.35
N ARG A 74 1.66 0.64 13.30
CA ARG A 74 2.31 0.82 14.61
C ARG A 74 3.82 0.89 14.48
N GLU A 75 4.43 -0.06 13.77
CA GLU A 75 5.87 -0.09 13.48
C GLU A 75 6.35 1.23 12.86
N ALA A 76 5.59 1.78 11.90
CA ALA A 76 5.93 3.04 11.25
C ALA A 76 5.82 4.28 12.15
N ARG A 77 5.10 4.20 13.29
CA ARG A 77 5.09 5.26 14.30
C ARG A 77 6.30 5.16 15.20
N ASP A 78 6.71 3.94 15.53
CA ASP A 78 7.84 3.67 16.43
C ASP A 78 9.21 3.91 15.76
N GLU A 79 9.28 3.88 14.41
CA GLU A 79 10.47 4.24 13.63
C GLU A 79 10.72 5.77 13.54
N ARG A 80 9.84 6.63 14.07
CA ARG A 80 9.96 8.10 14.06
C ARG A 80 10.46 8.67 15.38
#